data_AF-A0A7E4VJE5-F1
#
_entry.id   AF-A0A7E4VJE5-F1
#
_cell.length_a   1.000
_cell.length_b   1.000
_cell.length_c   1.000
_cell.angle_alpha   90.00
_cell.angle_beta   90.00
_cell.angle_gamma   90.00
#
_symmetry.space_group_name_H-M   'P 1'
#
loop_
_entity.id
_entity.type
_entity.pdbx_description
1 polymer ?
#
loop_
_entity_poly.entity_id
_entity_poly.type
_entity_poly.pdbx_seq_one_letter_code
_entity_poly.pdbx_strand_id
1 'polypeptide(L)'
;MVSLGCKIGYIAGLSIVLLLGIVLLTVFPLVIYPALVKPKLKLEESSGGMPTKTTWYWQNPPADFSYNFYMFNVTNPDEASYGSKVAVNEIGPYVWREWESKDTEFSADKTLVAFKNEKAWHFDEAASCASCKADDVFYQPTLSLLATANAAILAMQNMTSTQKFLIDAATLLMGCTAYK
;
A
#
# COMPACT_ATOMS: atom_id res chain seq x y z
N MET A 1 48.77 -24.83 -22.96
CA MET A 1 48.07 -26.11 -22.72
C MET A 1 47.96 -26.30 -21.22
N VAL A 2 46.75 -26.19 -20.65
CA VAL A 2 46.54 -26.34 -19.19
C VAL A 2 46.81 -27.80 -18.79
N SER A 3 47.62 -28.02 -17.75
CA SER A 3 48.05 -29.38 -17.34
C SER A 3 46.83 -30.24 -16.97
N LEU A 4 46.92 -31.54 -17.24
CA LEU A 4 45.83 -32.51 -17.00
C LEU A 4 45.36 -32.48 -15.53
N GLY A 5 46.27 -32.25 -14.58
CA GLY A 5 45.96 -32.10 -13.16
C GLY A 5 45.11 -30.86 -12.84
N CYS A 6 45.31 -29.75 -13.55
CA CYS A 6 44.51 -28.53 -13.36
C CYS A 6 43.07 -28.70 -13.88
N LYS A 7 42.86 -29.52 -14.92
CA LYS A 7 41.51 -29.84 -15.43
C LYS A 7 40.73 -30.76 -14.48
N ILE A 8 41.40 -31.76 -13.90
CA ILE A 8 40.80 -32.69 -12.93
C ILE A 8 40.42 -31.94 -11.64
N GLY A 9 41.30 -31.07 -11.15
CA GLY A 9 41.02 -30.22 -9.98
C GLY A 9 39.80 -29.32 -10.19
N TYR A 10 39.65 -28.73 -11.39
CA TYR A 10 38.50 -27.88 -11.72
C TYR A 10 37.18 -28.67 -11.75
N ILE A 11 37.17 -29.85 -12.38
CA ILE A 11 35.98 -30.71 -12.44
C ILE A 11 35.59 -31.19 -11.04
N ALA A 12 36.55 -31.63 -10.23
CA ALA A 12 36.29 -32.05 -8.86
C ALA A 12 35.73 -30.91 -7.99
N GLY A 13 36.26 -29.69 -8.14
CA GLY A 13 35.73 -28.50 -7.47
C GLY A 13 34.27 -28.20 -7.86
N LEU A 14 33.96 -28.24 -9.17
CA LEU A 14 32.59 -28.04 -9.65
C LEU A 14 31.62 -29.11 -9.14
N SER A 15 32.05 -30.37 -9.10
CA SER A 15 31.22 -31.46 -8.59
C SER A 15 30.91 -31.30 -7.10
N ILE A 16 31.86 -30.84 -6.29
CA ILE A 16 31.63 -30.58 -4.85
C ILE A 16 30.65 -29.43 -4.65
N VAL A 17 30.79 -28.34 -5.41
CA VAL A 17 29.87 -27.20 -5.34
C VAL A 17 28.46 -27.61 -5.79
N LEU A 18 28.36 -28.42 -6.84
CA LEU A 18 27.07 -28.95 -7.31
C LEU A 18 26.41 -29.84 -6.26
N LEU A 19 27.16 -30.75 -5.63
CA LEU A 19 26.66 -31.62 -4.57
C LEU A 19 26.22 -30.81 -3.35
N LEU A 20 27.01 -29.83 -2.92
CA LEU A 20 26.63 -28.94 -1.82
C LEU A 20 25.36 -28.15 -2.15
N GLY A 21 25.23 -27.68 -3.39
CA GLY A 21 24.02 -27.02 -3.89
C GLY A 21 22.80 -27.93 -3.83
N ILE A 22 22.92 -29.18 -4.29
CA ILE A 22 21.83 -30.17 -4.24
C ILE A 22 21.46 -30.50 -2.78
N VAL A 23 22.44 -30.69 -1.90
CA VAL A 23 22.20 -30.96 -0.48
C VAL A 23 21.48 -29.78 0.17
N LEU A 24 21.92 -28.54 -0.08
CA LEU A 24 21.25 -27.36 0.45
C LEU A 24 19.82 -27.25 -0.08
N LEU A 25 19.60 -27.46 -1.38
CA LEU A 25 18.28 -27.38 -2.01
C LEU A 25 17.31 -28.49 -1.58
N THR A 26 17.80 -29.62 -1.06
CA THR A 26 16.96 -30.76 -0.66
C THR A 26 16.80 -30.85 0.85
N VAL A 27 17.90 -30.80 1.61
CA VAL A 27 17.89 -30.97 3.07
C VAL A 27 17.28 -29.77 3.78
N PHE A 28 17.53 -28.55 3.29
CA PHE A 28 16.98 -27.34 3.90
C PHE A 28 15.44 -27.32 3.87
N PRO A 29 14.75 -27.46 2.72
CA PRO A 29 13.29 -27.41 2.71
C PRO A 29 12.64 -28.63 3.37
N LEU A 30 13.26 -29.82 3.30
CA LEU A 30 12.64 -31.05 3.79
C LEU A 30 12.84 -31.30 5.29
N VAL A 31 13.98 -30.88 5.86
CA VAL A 31 14.36 -31.22 7.24
C VAL A 31 14.50 -29.97 8.11
N ILE A 32 15.35 -29.03 7.68
CA ILE A 32 15.73 -27.89 8.52
C ILE A 32 14.57 -26.90 8.67
N TYR A 33 13.91 -26.57 7.56
CA TYR A 33 12.80 -25.62 7.54
C TYR A 33 11.61 -26.04 8.42
N PRO A 34 11.03 -27.25 8.29
CA PRO A 34 9.92 -27.67 9.13
C PRO A 34 10.30 -27.87 10.60
N ALA A 35 11.54 -28.28 10.90
CA ALA A 35 11.97 -28.55 12.27
C ALA A 35 12.35 -27.29 13.06
N LEU A 36 13.03 -26.32 12.43
CA LEU A 36 13.61 -25.17 13.14
C LEU A 36 12.93 -23.84 12.84
N VAL A 37 12.47 -23.65 11.61
CA VAL A 37 11.95 -22.35 11.16
C VAL A 37 10.44 -22.26 11.36
N LYS A 38 9.70 -23.24 10.85
CA LYS A 38 8.23 -23.25 10.89
C LYS A 38 7.64 -23.06 12.30
N PRO A 39 8.15 -23.71 13.37
CA PRO A 39 7.61 -23.51 14.73
C PRO A 39 7.87 -22.11 15.27
N LYS A 40 8.99 -21.49 14.90
CA LYS A 40 9.36 -20.14 15.36
C LYS A 40 8.59 -19.02 14.67
N LEU A 41 7.98 -19.30 13.51
CA LEU A 41 7.19 -18.32 12.76
C LEU A 41 5.70 -18.32 13.11
N LYS A 42 5.26 -19.24 13.97
CA LYS A 42 3.86 -19.28 14.42
C LYS A 42 3.58 -18.14 15.38
N LEU A 43 2.39 -17.57 15.24
CA LEU A 43 1.82 -16.66 16.23
C LEU A 43 1.29 -17.51 17.38
N GLU A 44 1.90 -17.35 18.55
CA GLU A 44 1.58 -18.12 19.74
C GLU A 44 1.80 -17.28 21.00
N GLU A 45 1.09 -17.65 22.05
CA GLU A 45 1.27 -17.15 23.42
C GLU A 45 2.00 -18.19 24.27
N SER A 46 2.94 -17.70 25.09
CA SER A 46 3.64 -18.49 26.09
C SER A 46 2.67 -19.02 27.17
N SER A 47 3.11 -19.97 27.98
CA SER A 47 2.33 -20.58 29.06
C SER A 47 1.78 -19.59 30.10
N GLY A 48 2.35 -18.38 30.17
CA GLY A 48 1.89 -17.28 31.03
C GLY A 48 0.99 -16.24 30.35
N GLY A 49 0.46 -16.50 29.15
CA GLY A 49 -0.38 -15.54 28.41
C GLY A 49 0.38 -14.36 27.79
N MET A 50 1.71 -14.39 27.83
CA MET A 50 2.55 -13.38 27.17
C MET A 50 2.82 -13.77 25.70
N PRO A 51 2.83 -12.80 24.76
CA PRO A 51 3.15 -13.08 23.37
C PRO A 51 4.58 -13.62 23.24
N THR A 52 4.78 -14.62 22.37
CA THR A 52 6.14 -15.04 21.99
C THR A 52 6.86 -13.93 21.23
N LYS A 53 8.19 -14.04 21.08
CA LYS A 53 9.00 -13.01 20.39
C LYS A 53 8.48 -12.68 18.98
N THR A 54 8.06 -13.71 18.24
CA THR A 54 7.52 -13.55 16.87
C THR A 54 6.17 -12.86 16.91
N THR A 55 5.27 -13.28 17.80
CA THR A 55 3.98 -12.62 18.02
C THR A 55 4.17 -11.15 18.39
N TRP A 56 5.14 -10.83 19.26
CA TRP A 56 5.43 -9.47 19.68
C TRP A 56 5.92 -8.59 18.52
N TYR A 57 6.85 -9.08 17.69
CA TYR A 57 7.28 -8.34 16.49
C TYR A 57 6.18 -8.18 15.45
N TRP A 58 5.27 -9.15 15.36
CA TRP A 58 4.11 -9.04 14.49
C TRP A 58 3.09 -8.03 15.04
N GLN A 59 2.88 -8.00 16.36
CA GLN A 59 2.04 -7.01 17.05
C GLN A 59 2.63 -5.60 16.96
N ASN A 60 3.95 -5.47 17.09
CA ASN A 60 4.70 -4.22 17.09
C ASN A 60 5.84 -4.31 16.06
N PRO A 61 5.55 -4.05 14.77
CA PRO A 61 6.56 -4.11 13.72
C PRO A 61 7.70 -3.14 14.03
N PRO A 62 8.97 -3.57 14.00
CA PRO A 62 10.11 -2.69 14.26
C PRO A 62 10.44 -1.78 13.05
N ALA A 63 9.59 -1.76 12.03
CA ALA A 63 9.79 -0.98 10.82
C ALA A 63 9.29 0.46 11.02
N ASP A 64 10.04 1.44 10.51
CA ASP A 64 9.59 2.83 10.41
C ASP A 64 8.87 3.00 9.07
N PHE A 65 7.56 3.23 9.13
CA PHE A 65 6.73 3.42 7.95
C PHE A 65 6.56 4.92 7.70
N SER A 66 7.27 5.44 6.70
CA SER A 66 7.15 6.84 6.28
C SER A 66 6.44 6.94 4.93
N TYR A 67 5.50 7.87 4.83
CA TYR A 67 4.67 8.09 3.64
C TYR A 67 4.85 9.52 3.14
N ASN A 68 5.21 9.63 1.86
CA ASN A 68 5.44 10.92 1.21
C ASN A 68 4.22 11.27 0.36
N PHE A 69 3.49 12.31 0.75
CA PHE A 69 2.35 12.82 -0.01
C PHE A 69 2.78 14.02 -0.86
N TYR A 70 2.33 14.02 -2.11
CA TYR A 70 2.51 15.12 -3.05
C TYR A 70 1.13 15.61 -3.46
N MET A 71 0.87 16.90 -3.25
CA MET A 71 -0.43 17.49 -3.49
C MET A 71 -0.39 18.38 -4.74
N PHE A 72 -1.40 18.29 -5.61
CA PHE A 72 -1.48 19.07 -6.84
C PHE A 72 -2.39 20.29 -6.67
N ASN A 73 -1.86 21.39 -6.15
CA ASN A 73 -2.64 22.60 -5.92
C ASN A 73 -3.14 23.22 -7.23
N VAL A 74 -4.45 23.45 -7.36
CA VAL A 74 -5.03 24.12 -8.52
C VAL A 74 -4.76 25.63 -8.44
N THR A 75 -4.14 26.21 -9.48
CA THR A 75 -3.78 27.63 -9.51
C THR A 75 -4.83 28.52 -10.18
N ASN A 76 -5.75 27.94 -10.96
CA ASN A 76 -6.82 28.66 -11.67
C ASN A 76 -8.23 28.08 -11.41
N PRO A 77 -8.69 27.99 -10.15
CA PRO A 77 -9.95 27.31 -9.80
C PRO A 77 -11.19 27.91 -10.48
N ASP A 78 -11.26 29.24 -10.60
CA ASP A 78 -12.41 29.92 -11.21
C ASP A 78 -12.50 29.60 -12.71
N GLU A 79 -11.40 29.80 -13.44
CA GLU A 79 -11.34 29.53 -14.89
C GLU A 79 -11.60 28.05 -15.20
N ALA A 80 -11.02 27.15 -14.39
CA ALA A 80 -11.24 25.71 -14.49
C ALA A 80 -12.73 25.35 -14.32
N SER A 81 -13.42 26.02 -13.40
CA SER A 81 -14.86 25.81 -13.17
C SER A 81 -15.72 26.26 -14.34
N TYR A 82 -15.23 27.20 -15.15
CA TYR A 82 -15.88 27.65 -16.39
C TYR A 82 -15.43 26.88 -17.65
N GLY A 83 -14.71 25.76 -17.49
CA GLY A 83 -14.30 24.89 -18.60
C GLY A 83 -12.93 25.19 -19.20
N SER A 84 -12.14 26.08 -18.59
CA SER A 84 -10.74 26.26 -18.98
C SER A 84 -9.88 25.07 -18.51
N LYS A 85 -8.71 24.89 -19.14
CA LYS A 85 -7.78 23.83 -18.73
C LYS A 85 -7.28 24.06 -17.30
N VAL A 86 -7.37 23.03 -16.47
CA VAL A 86 -6.87 23.05 -15.08
C VAL A 86 -5.35 23.17 -15.09
N ALA A 87 -4.84 24.23 -14.45
CA ALA A 87 -3.43 24.42 -14.14
C ALA A 87 -3.18 24.01 -12.68
N VAL A 88 -2.16 23.17 -12.49
CA VAL A 88 -1.80 22.63 -11.17
C VAL A 88 -0.33 22.86 -10.88
N ASN A 89 0.00 23.00 -9.60
CA ASN A 89 1.35 23.00 -9.08
C ASN A 89 1.53 21.86 -8.07
N GLU A 90 2.53 21.03 -8.26
CA GLU A 90 2.85 19.95 -7.32
C GLU A 90 3.60 20.50 -6.12
N ILE A 91 3.15 20.16 -4.91
CA ILE A 91 3.72 20.62 -3.64
C ILE A 91 3.97 19.39 -2.76
N GLY A 92 5.20 19.23 -2.29
CA GLY A 92 5.59 18.13 -1.43
C GLY A 92 7.12 17.97 -1.34
N PRO A 93 7.58 16.93 -0.62
CA PRO A 93 6.76 15.93 0.07
C PRO A 93 6.20 16.44 1.41
N TYR A 94 4.97 16.02 1.73
CA TYR A 94 4.42 16.02 3.10
C TYR A 94 4.67 14.63 3.68
N VAL A 95 5.61 14.51 4.60
CA VAL A 95 6.02 13.23 5.16
C VAL A 95 5.24 12.94 6.43
N TRP A 96 4.58 11.79 6.47
CA TRP A 96 3.89 11.28 7.65
C TRP A 96 4.45 9.93 8.05
N ARG A 97 4.77 9.77 9.34
CA ARG A 97 5.18 8.50 9.92
C ARG A 97 3.97 7.77 10.48
N GLU A 98 3.79 6.52 10.06
CA GLU A 98 2.79 5.61 10.58
C GLU A 98 3.39 4.80 11.74
N TRP A 99 2.65 4.77 12.84
CA TRP A 99 2.87 3.87 13.96
C TRP A 99 1.78 2.82 13.95
N GLU A 100 2.16 1.55 13.94
CA GLU A 100 1.24 0.44 13.86
C GLU A 100 1.38 -0.46 15.09
N SER A 101 0.26 -0.79 15.72
CA SER A 101 0.17 -1.77 16.80
C SER A 101 -1.04 -2.68 16.58
N LYS A 102 -0.93 -3.95 16.96
CA LYS A 102 -2.06 -4.90 16.88
C LYS A 102 -2.43 -5.36 18.27
N ASP A 103 -3.69 -5.11 18.63
CA ASP A 103 -4.33 -5.75 19.77
C ASP A 103 -4.83 -7.13 19.33
N THR A 104 -4.63 -8.16 20.16
CA THR A 104 -4.80 -9.56 19.74
C THR A 104 -5.50 -10.40 20.78
N GLU A 105 -6.38 -11.27 20.31
CA GLU A 105 -7.09 -12.25 21.14
C GLU A 105 -6.94 -13.64 20.51
N PHE A 106 -6.39 -14.60 21.27
CA PHE A 106 -6.24 -15.98 20.82
C PHE A 106 -7.50 -16.81 21.13
N SER A 107 -7.83 -17.74 20.23
CA SER A 107 -8.90 -18.70 20.48
C SER A 107 -8.54 -19.66 21.61
N ALA A 108 -9.55 -20.26 22.25
CA ALA A 108 -9.34 -21.19 23.37
C ALA A 108 -8.47 -22.41 23.01
N ASP A 109 -8.54 -22.86 21.76
CA ASP A 109 -7.73 -23.95 21.20
C ASP A 109 -6.39 -23.48 20.61
N LYS A 110 -6.09 -22.17 20.68
CA LYS A 110 -4.85 -21.52 20.20
C LYS A 110 -4.54 -21.77 18.72
N THR A 111 -5.55 -22.03 17.91
CA THR A 111 -5.40 -22.23 16.45
C THR A 111 -5.66 -20.95 15.66
N LEU A 112 -6.44 -20.03 16.21
CA LEU A 112 -6.82 -18.77 15.59
C LEU A 112 -6.41 -17.58 16.47
N VAL A 113 -6.09 -16.47 15.82
CA VAL A 113 -5.84 -15.18 16.46
C VAL A 113 -6.73 -14.13 15.79
N ALA A 114 -7.60 -13.51 16.57
CA ALA A 114 -8.29 -12.29 16.18
C ALA A 114 -7.39 -11.10 16.49
N PHE A 115 -7.43 -10.07 15.64
CA PHE A 115 -6.63 -8.88 15.88
C PHE A 115 -7.34 -7.62 15.40
N LYS A 116 -7.05 -6.52 16.07
CA LYS A 116 -7.42 -5.16 15.67
C LYS A 116 -6.14 -4.39 15.39
N ASN A 117 -6.04 -3.85 14.18
CA ASN A 117 -4.89 -3.07 13.77
C ASN A 117 -5.12 -1.59 14.08
N GLU A 118 -4.30 -1.04 14.96
CA GLU A 118 -4.31 0.36 15.34
C GLU A 118 -3.17 1.09 14.63
N LYS A 119 -3.53 2.07 13.79
CA LYS A 119 -2.59 2.90 13.03
C LYS A 119 -2.73 4.35 13.48
N ALA A 120 -1.61 4.95 13.86
CA ALA A 120 -1.50 6.36 14.17
C ALA A 120 -0.55 7.04 13.18
N TRP A 121 -0.80 8.30 12.86
CA TRP A 121 -0.05 9.05 11.87
C TRP A 121 0.47 10.34 12.49
N HIS A 122 1.76 10.59 12.34
CA HIS A 122 2.42 11.79 12.84
C HIS A 122 3.15 12.52 11.71
N PHE A 123 2.89 13.81 11.57
CA PHE A 123 3.57 14.64 10.58
C PHE A 123 5.04 14.82 10.96
N ASP A 124 5.94 14.57 10.01
CA ASP A 124 7.37 14.78 10.16
C ASP A 124 7.79 16.04 9.41
N GLU A 125 7.86 17.15 10.13
CA GLU A 125 8.24 18.45 9.58
C GLU A 125 9.67 18.46 9.05
N ALA A 126 10.60 17.71 9.67
CA ALA A 126 12.00 17.69 9.27
C ALA A 126 12.23 16.89 7.98
N ALA A 127 11.43 15.85 7.74
CA ALA A 127 11.47 15.09 6.49
C ALA A 127 10.61 15.69 5.37
N SER A 128 9.71 16.63 5.71
CA SER A 128 8.85 17.32 4.75
C SER A 128 9.58 18.46 4.01
N CYS A 129 8.94 19.00 2.97
CA CYS A 129 9.48 20.16 2.26
C CYS A 129 9.59 21.37 3.20
N ALA A 130 10.55 22.27 2.96
CA ALA A 130 10.88 23.36 3.88
C ALA A 130 9.72 24.34 4.15
N SER A 131 8.75 24.46 3.24
CA SER A 131 7.55 25.29 3.40
C SER A 131 6.32 24.52 3.84
N CYS A 132 6.39 23.18 3.91
CA CYS A 132 5.25 22.30 4.13
C CYS A 132 4.83 22.31 5.60
N LYS A 133 3.54 22.54 5.86
CA LYS A 133 2.93 22.43 7.19
C LYS A 133 1.74 21.49 7.17
N ALA A 134 1.44 20.89 8.32
CA ALA A 134 0.31 19.97 8.46
C ALA A 134 -1.05 20.64 8.21
N ASP A 135 -1.15 21.96 8.37
CA ASP A 135 -2.36 22.77 8.19
C ASP A 135 -2.40 23.54 6.86
N ASP A 136 -1.53 23.20 5.90
CA ASP A 136 -1.54 23.81 4.57
C ASP A 136 -2.86 23.54 3.83
N VAL A 137 -3.32 24.56 3.10
CA VAL A 137 -4.59 24.54 2.36
C VAL A 137 -4.31 24.46 0.86
N PHE A 138 -5.02 23.56 0.18
CA PHE A 138 -4.92 23.37 -1.27
C PHE A 138 -6.28 23.54 -1.92
N TYR A 139 -6.28 24.13 -3.11
CA TYR A 139 -7.45 24.14 -3.98
C TYR A 139 -7.50 22.82 -4.75
N GLN A 140 -8.57 22.07 -4.57
CA GLN A 140 -8.82 20.79 -5.20
C GLN A 140 -10.26 20.74 -5.73
N PRO A 141 -10.53 19.93 -6.76
CA PRO A 141 -11.91 19.62 -7.13
C PRO A 141 -12.67 19.00 -5.95
N THR A 142 -13.91 19.44 -5.75
CA THR A 142 -14.77 18.90 -4.69
C THR A 142 -15.03 17.40 -4.91
N LEU A 143 -14.44 16.56 -4.04
CA LEU A 143 -14.52 15.10 -4.17
C LEU A 143 -15.95 14.55 -4.12
N SER A 144 -16.82 15.14 -3.28
CA SER A 144 -18.23 14.73 -3.21
C SER A 144 -18.98 15.04 -4.51
N LEU A 145 -18.70 16.19 -5.13
CA LEU A 145 -19.27 16.55 -6.43
C LEU A 145 -18.80 15.56 -7.50
N LEU A 146 -17.51 15.26 -7.56
CA LEU A 146 -16.96 14.27 -8.50
C LEU A 146 -17.62 12.89 -8.34
N ALA A 147 -17.81 12.42 -7.10
CA ALA A 147 -18.48 11.15 -6.83
C ALA A 147 -19.93 11.14 -7.32
N THR A 148 -20.69 12.20 -7.04
CA THR A 148 -22.09 12.31 -7.48
C THR A 148 -22.23 12.46 -8.99
N ALA A 149 -21.36 13.24 -9.63
CA ALA A 149 -21.32 13.38 -11.08
C ALA A 149 -21.03 12.04 -11.75
N ASN A 150 -20.08 11.27 -11.24
CA ASN A 150 -19.77 9.94 -11.75
C ASN A 150 -20.96 8.98 -11.60
N ALA A 151 -21.63 8.96 -10.44
CA ALA A 151 -22.83 8.15 -10.24
C ALA A 151 -23.97 8.55 -11.19
N ALA A 152 -24.16 9.84 -11.44
CA ALA A 152 -25.15 10.34 -12.40
C ALA A 152 -24.80 9.91 -13.84
N ILE A 153 -23.53 10.01 -14.24
CA ILE A 153 -23.06 9.55 -15.56
C ILE A 153 -23.34 8.05 -15.73
N LEU A 154 -23.06 7.23 -14.71
CA LEU A 154 -23.34 5.79 -14.73
C LEU A 154 -24.86 5.50 -14.81
N ALA A 155 -25.68 6.26 -14.09
CA ALA A 155 -27.13 6.15 -14.19
C ALA A 155 -27.61 6.52 -15.60
N MET A 156 -27.04 7.56 -16.20
CA MET A 156 -27.32 7.95 -17.58
C MET A 156 -26.89 6.88 -18.58
N GLN A 157 -25.80 6.12 -18.36
CA GLN A 157 -25.40 5.05 -19.28
C GLN A 157 -26.50 4.00 -19.50
N ASN A 158 -27.27 3.68 -18.46
CA ASN A 158 -28.37 2.71 -18.52
C ASN A 158 -29.71 3.30 -19.04
N MET A 159 -29.76 4.61 -19.30
CA MET A 159 -30.97 5.27 -19.82
C MET A 159 -31.09 5.14 -21.34
N THR A 160 -32.33 5.01 -21.80
CA THR A 160 -32.66 5.05 -23.24
C THR A 160 -32.39 6.44 -23.84
N SER A 161 -32.14 6.53 -25.14
CA SER A 161 -31.86 7.82 -25.80
C SER A 161 -32.95 8.88 -25.59
N THR A 162 -34.22 8.47 -25.51
CA THR A 162 -35.34 9.38 -25.27
C THR A 162 -35.29 9.99 -23.87
N GLN A 163 -34.90 9.21 -22.86
CA GLN A 163 -34.75 9.70 -21.48
C GLN A 163 -33.58 10.67 -21.35
N LYS A 164 -32.45 10.39 -22.01
CA LYS A 164 -31.29 11.30 -22.07
C LYS A 164 -31.67 12.63 -22.68
N PHE A 165 -32.35 12.60 -23.83
CA PHE A 165 -32.83 13.81 -24.50
C PHE A 165 -33.76 14.66 -23.61
N LEU A 166 -34.69 14.03 -22.89
CA LEU A 166 -35.60 14.74 -21.99
C LEU A 166 -34.86 15.41 -20.81
N ILE A 167 -33.84 14.75 -20.26
CA ILE A 167 -33.00 15.32 -19.19
C ILE A 167 -32.14 16.47 -19.73
N ASP A 168 -31.54 16.31 -20.91
CA ASP A 168 -30.74 17.37 -21.54
C ASP A 168 -31.62 18.60 -21.87
N ALA A 169 -32.84 18.39 -22.37
CA ALA A 169 -33.79 19.48 -22.60
C ALA A 169 -34.21 20.17 -21.29
N ALA A 170 -34.49 19.40 -20.24
CA ALA A 170 -34.87 19.94 -18.94
C ALA A 170 -33.73 20.73 -18.28
N THR A 171 -32.49 20.25 -18.35
CA THR A 171 -31.31 20.94 -17.80
C THR A 171 -31.01 22.24 -18.54
N LEU A 172 -31.16 22.25 -19.86
CA LEU A 172 -31.07 23.47 -20.68
C LEU A 172 -32.11 24.52 -20.28
N LEU A 173 -33.36 24.10 -20.01
CA LEU A 173 -34.42 25.01 -19.55
C LEU A 173 -34.14 25.62 -18.17
N MET A 174 -33.42 24.90 -17.30
CA MET A 174 -33.00 25.40 -15.98
C MET A 174 -31.77 26.31 -16.05
N GLY A 175 -31.19 26.55 -17.22
CA GLY A 175 -29.99 27.39 -17.38
C GLY A 175 -28.68 26.73 -16.94
N CYS A 176 -28.70 25.44 -16.60
CA CYS A 176 -27.49 24.66 -16.37
C CYS A 176 -26.99 24.14 -17.72
N THR A 177 -25.78 24.53 -18.13
CA THR A 177 -25.20 24.05 -19.38
C THR A 177 -25.01 22.54 -19.32
N ALA A 178 -25.55 21.83 -20.32
CA ALA A 178 -25.30 20.41 -20.51
C ALA A 178 -23.78 20.17 -20.61
N TYR A 179 -23.30 19.22 -19.81
CA TYR A 179 -21.91 18.74 -19.77
C TYR A 179 -21.40 18.55 -21.21
N LYS A 180 -20.38 19.29 -21.62
CA LYS A 180 -19.67 19.08 -22.89
C LYS A 180 -18.38 18.31 -22.63
#